data_AF-A0A946U9I1-F1
#
_entry.id   AF-A0A946U9I1-F1
#
_cell.length_a   1.000
_cell.length_b   1.000
_cell.length_c   1.000
_cell.angle_alpha   90.00
_cell.angle_beta   90.00
_cell.angle_gamma   90.00
#
_symmetry.space_group_name_H-M   'P 1'
#
loop_
_entity.id
_entity.type
_entity.pdbx_description
1 polymer ?
#
loop_
_entity_poly.entity_id
_entity_poly.type
_entity_poly.pdbx_seq_one_letter_code
_entity_poly.pdbx_strand_id
1 'polypeptide(L)'
;YNLLSEEAGFGGLGIDPDGSPVDREFDWGGGPANAWKSATEFEGGLAIGLSITENHHPGALDRLVAGEYDANIRQLARFIGRVDGTVWLRVGYEFDGSWNVGYENQERYIAAYRRIVDGLRAAGVDNTEYVWQSAASPLTDLDGYRAGELAEWYPGDEYVDWVGISYFLHLDEKPRVATEHEPRQPYRIIEEVLRFARLHGKPVMIAEASPQGYDLAAGTHGNIAPVWDGPQGGDRVPLTPEQIWAGWYAPLFELMEANADVIRALAYINCHWDVQDLWDAPYEQGYWGDSRLQVNPYLAERFSAAIEAWRSGP
;
A
#
# COMPACT_ATOMS: atom_id res chain seq x y z
N TYR A 1 10.73 7.05 -9.48
CA TYR A 1 11.42 7.45 -10.73
C TYR A 1 12.85 6.94 -10.86
N ASN A 2 13.63 6.83 -9.79
CA ASN A 2 14.94 6.19 -9.81
C ASN A 2 14.82 4.77 -9.24
N LEU A 3 15.12 3.74 -10.04
CA LEU A 3 15.14 2.34 -9.56
C LEU A 3 16.46 1.98 -8.86
N LEU A 4 17.49 2.80 -9.08
CA LEU A 4 18.82 2.69 -8.49
C LEU A 4 19.13 3.98 -7.75
N SER A 5 19.75 3.89 -6.58
CA SER A 5 20.39 5.04 -5.95
C SER A 5 21.69 5.37 -6.68
N GLU A 6 21.88 6.64 -7.06
CA GLU A 6 23.12 7.10 -7.69
C GLU A 6 24.33 6.95 -6.76
N GLU A 7 24.14 7.10 -5.45
CA GLU A 7 25.21 7.01 -4.45
C GLU A 7 25.59 5.55 -4.15
N ALA A 8 24.59 4.68 -3.99
CA ALA A 8 24.82 3.31 -3.58
C ALA A 8 25.03 2.33 -4.75
N GLY A 9 24.61 2.70 -5.96
CA GLY A 9 24.64 1.83 -7.14
C GLY A 9 23.56 0.74 -7.15
N PHE A 10 22.65 0.71 -6.17
CA PHE A 10 21.49 -0.20 -6.12
C PHE A 10 20.30 0.51 -5.47
N GLY A 11 19.10 -0.07 -5.55
CA GLY A 11 17.90 0.44 -4.90
C GLY A 11 17.03 -0.68 -4.36
N GLY A 12 15.75 -0.38 -4.12
CA GLY A 12 14.77 -1.30 -3.53
C GLY A 12 14.51 -2.56 -4.34
N LEU A 13 14.89 -2.62 -5.63
CA LEU A 13 14.86 -3.86 -6.38
C LEU A 13 15.87 -4.91 -5.86
N GLY A 14 16.90 -4.50 -5.11
CA GLY A 14 17.92 -5.42 -4.62
C GLY A 14 18.84 -5.97 -5.72
N ILE A 15 19.01 -5.21 -6.80
CA ILE A 15 19.94 -5.51 -7.90
C ILE A 15 20.81 -4.29 -8.25
N ASP A 16 22.01 -4.54 -8.74
CA ASP A 16 22.93 -3.54 -9.28
C ASP A 16 22.53 -3.10 -10.72
N PRO A 17 23.26 -2.17 -11.37
CA PRO A 17 22.90 -1.67 -12.71
C PRO A 17 23.01 -2.74 -13.81
N ASP A 18 23.90 -3.72 -13.63
CA ASP A 18 24.06 -4.87 -14.53
C ASP A 18 22.98 -5.94 -14.30
N GLY A 19 22.23 -5.78 -13.20
CA GLY A 19 21.17 -6.67 -12.76
C GLY A 19 21.65 -7.76 -11.81
N SER A 20 22.87 -7.74 -11.30
CA SER A 20 23.31 -8.73 -10.33
C SER A 20 22.64 -8.49 -8.97
N PRO A 21 22.18 -9.54 -8.26
CA PRO A 21 21.65 -9.40 -6.90
C PRO A 21 22.63 -8.76 -5.94
N VAL A 22 22.12 -7.97 -4.99
CA VAL A 22 22.87 -7.45 -3.85
C VAL A 22 22.25 -7.92 -2.53
N ASP A 23 23.10 -8.29 -1.57
CA ASP A 23 22.64 -8.75 -0.25
C ASP A 23 22.17 -7.61 0.67
N ARG A 24 22.49 -6.37 0.29
CA ARG A 24 22.19 -5.17 1.07
C ARG A 24 20.75 -4.71 0.82
N GLU A 25 20.11 -4.22 1.87
CA GLU A 25 18.84 -3.52 1.77
C GLU A 25 19.07 -2.03 1.58
N PHE A 26 18.16 -1.38 0.86
CA PHE A 26 18.13 0.07 0.70
C PHE A 26 16.97 0.64 1.51
N ASP A 27 17.20 1.74 2.22
CA ASP A 27 16.19 2.37 3.07
C ASP A 27 16.08 3.86 2.71
N TRP A 28 14.85 4.31 2.45
CA TRP A 28 14.50 5.72 2.21
C TRP A 28 13.77 6.34 3.41
N GLY A 29 13.90 5.73 4.59
CA GLY A 29 13.23 6.07 5.84
C GLY A 29 11.97 5.23 6.09
N GLY A 30 11.38 4.63 5.05
CA GLY A 30 10.20 3.76 5.16
C GLY A 30 10.51 2.31 5.53
N GLY A 31 11.74 2.01 5.93
CA GLY A 31 12.23 0.67 6.27
C GLY A 31 13.04 0.02 5.16
N PRO A 32 13.80 -1.04 5.49
CA PRO A 32 14.69 -1.71 4.57
C PRO A 32 13.93 -2.42 3.43
N ALA A 33 14.35 -2.16 2.19
CA ALA A 33 13.78 -2.75 0.99
C ALA A 33 14.83 -3.52 0.18
N ASN A 34 14.49 -4.76 -0.19
CA ASN A 34 15.22 -5.57 -1.15
C ASN A 34 14.26 -6.59 -1.81
N ALA A 35 13.70 -6.22 -2.96
CA ALA A 35 12.70 -7.02 -3.66
C ALA A 35 13.28 -8.35 -4.16
N TRP A 36 14.56 -8.42 -4.51
CA TRP A 36 15.22 -9.68 -4.89
C TRP A 36 15.22 -10.68 -3.71
N LYS A 37 15.64 -10.25 -2.52
CA LYS A 37 15.59 -11.09 -1.31
C LYS A 37 14.16 -11.54 -1.02
N SER A 38 13.19 -10.63 -1.08
CA SER A 38 11.77 -10.99 -0.90
C SER A 38 11.29 -12.04 -1.91
N ALA A 39 11.75 -11.97 -3.17
CA ALA A 39 11.41 -12.94 -4.20
C ALA A 39 12.07 -14.30 -4.02
N THR A 40 13.27 -14.36 -3.44
CA THR A 40 14.07 -15.60 -3.40
C THR A 40 14.13 -16.29 -2.05
N GLU A 41 13.87 -15.58 -0.95
CA GLU A 41 13.90 -16.14 0.41
C GLU A 41 12.53 -16.67 0.87
N PHE A 42 11.46 -16.30 0.16
CA PHE A 42 10.10 -16.70 0.47
C PHE A 42 9.46 -17.42 -0.71
N GLU A 43 8.62 -18.42 -0.42
CA GLU A 43 7.84 -19.11 -1.44
C GLU A 43 6.64 -18.25 -1.89
N GLY A 44 6.29 -18.33 -3.16
CA GLY A 44 5.08 -17.69 -3.70
C GLY A 44 5.42 -16.62 -4.74
N GLY A 45 4.57 -15.58 -4.80
CA GLY A 45 4.78 -14.42 -5.66
C GLY A 45 5.26 -13.19 -4.88
N LEU A 46 5.46 -12.09 -5.59
CA LEU A 46 6.02 -10.85 -5.04
C LEU A 46 5.06 -9.67 -5.26
N ALA A 47 4.68 -8.97 -4.20
CA ALA A 47 3.97 -7.70 -4.31
C ALA A 47 4.95 -6.52 -4.25
N ILE A 48 4.84 -5.57 -5.19
CA ILE A 48 5.73 -4.39 -5.26
C ILE A 48 4.88 -3.11 -5.34
N GLY A 49 5.09 -2.19 -4.41
CA GLY A 49 4.65 -0.79 -4.56
C GLY A 49 5.57 -0.03 -5.51
N LEU A 50 5.05 0.41 -6.66
CA LEU A 50 5.81 1.22 -7.62
C LEU A 50 5.37 2.68 -7.54
N SER A 51 6.15 3.49 -6.83
CA SER A 51 5.91 4.92 -6.71
C SER A 51 6.23 5.67 -8.01
N ILE A 52 5.25 6.46 -8.48
CA ILE A 52 5.39 7.44 -9.57
C ILE A 52 4.96 8.84 -9.10
N THR A 53 5.02 9.12 -7.79
CA THR A 53 4.67 10.42 -7.23
C THR A 53 5.70 11.50 -7.55
N GLU A 54 5.24 12.73 -7.78
CA GLU A 54 6.07 13.90 -8.04
C GLU A 54 6.59 14.59 -6.76
N ASN A 55 6.32 14.05 -5.56
CA ASN A 55 6.72 14.62 -4.26
C ASN A 55 8.16 15.17 -4.23
N HIS A 56 9.10 14.40 -4.79
CA HIS A 56 10.51 14.78 -4.94
C HIS A 56 10.97 14.85 -6.40
N HIS A 57 10.02 14.76 -7.34
CA HIS A 57 10.28 14.72 -8.77
C HIS A 57 9.26 15.54 -9.57
N PRO A 58 9.23 16.88 -9.43
CA PRO A 58 8.27 17.73 -10.15
C PRO A 58 8.29 17.49 -11.67
N GLY A 59 7.11 17.38 -12.28
CA GLY A 59 6.91 17.14 -13.71
C GLY A 59 7.38 15.77 -14.21
N ALA A 60 7.57 14.80 -13.31
CA ALA A 60 8.05 13.48 -13.68
C ALA A 60 6.99 12.64 -14.40
N LEU A 61 5.69 12.87 -14.19
CA LEU A 61 4.65 12.20 -14.95
C LEU A 61 4.71 12.59 -16.42
N ASP A 62 4.90 13.88 -16.72
CA ASP A 62 5.08 14.36 -18.10
C ASP A 62 6.29 13.70 -18.77
N ARG A 63 7.44 13.66 -18.08
CA ARG A 63 8.66 13.01 -18.57
C ARG A 63 8.48 11.50 -18.76
N LEU A 64 7.74 10.85 -17.86
CA LEU A 64 7.39 9.44 -17.98
C LEU A 64 6.52 9.19 -19.19
N VAL A 65 5.44 9.94 -19.36
CA VAL A 65 4.58 9.88 -20.55
C VAL A 65 5.37 10.13 -21.84
N ALA A 66 6.33 11.06 -21.82
CA ALA A 66 7.23 11.35 -22.94
C ALA A 66 8.27 10.26 -23.23
N GLY A 67 8.45 9.28 -22.34
CA GLY A 67 9.35 8.14 -22.53
C GLY A 67 10.75 8.30 -21.98
N GLU A 68 11.02 9.35 -21.21
CA GLU A 68 12.34 9.59 -20.63
C GLU A 68 12.72 8.51 -19.60
N TYR A 69 11.74 7.81 -19.03
CA TYR A 69 11.96 6.71 -18.07
C TYR A 69 11.84 5.30 -18.68
N ASP A 70 11.84 5.16 -20.01
CA ASP A 70 11.74 3.83 -20.66
C ASP A 70 12.92 2.90 -20.33
N ALA A 71 14.10 3.47 -20.05
CA ALA A 71 15.24 2.68 -19.58
C ALA A 71 14.94 2.01 -18.23
N ASN A 72 14.24 2.73 -17.34
CA ASN A 72 13.85 2.22 -16.03
C ASN A 72 12.75 1.18 -16.18
N ILE A 73 11.77 1.38 -17.08
CA ILE A 73 10.76 0.36 -17.39
C ILE A 73 11.42 -0.93 -17.91
N ARG A 74 12.42 -0.83 -18.81
CA ARG A 74 13.18 -2.00 -19.27
C ARG A 74 13.98 -2.67 -18.15
N GLN A 75 14.50 -1.90 -17.19
CA GLN A 75 15.20 -2.46 -16.05
C GLN A 75 14.25 -3.21 -15.11
N LEU A 76 13.09 -2.61 -14.82
CA LEU A 76 12.03 -3.27 -14.07
C LEU A 76 11.59 -4.56 -14.77
N ALA A 77 11.42 -4.55 -16.10
CA ALA A 77 11.10 -5.74 -16.88
C ALA A 77 12.13 -6.87 -16.71
N ARG A 78 13.43 -6.53 -16.78
CA ARG A 78 14.53 -7.50 -16.58
C ARG A 78 14.53 -8.08 -15.17
N PHE A 79 14.19 -7.29 -14.16
CA PHE A 79 14.04 -7.76 -12.78
C PHE A 79 12.86 -8.73 -12.68
N ILE A 80 11.67 -8.31 -13.12
CA ILE A 80 10.44 -9.08 -12.99
C ILE A 80 10.55 -10.43 -13.72
N GLY A 81 11.13 -10.46 -14.92
CA GLY A 81 11.34 -11.69 -15.68
C GLY A 81 12.30 -12.71 -15.03
N ARG A 82 12.89 -12.37 -13.87
CA ARG A 82 13.73 -13.27 -13.06
C ARG A 82 13.08 -13.68 -11.74
N VAL A 83 11.90 -13.16 -11.44
CA VAL A 83 11.14 -13.56 -10.26
C VAL A 83 10.38 -14.84 -10.60
N ASP A 84 10.56 -15.87 -9.79
CA ASP A 84 9.74 -17.07 -9.87
C ASP A 84 8.34 -16.74 -9.31
N GLY A 85 7.29 -17.04 -10.08
CA GLY A 85 5.90 -16.76 -9.69
C GLY A 85 5.37 -15.39 -10.14
N THR A 86 4.16 -15.06 -9.67
CA THR A 86 3.45 -13.83 -10.05
C THR A 86 4.02 -12.61 -9.33
N VAL A 87 4.24 -11.52 -10.06
CA VAL A 87 4.50 -10.20 -9.50
C VAL A 87 3.22 -9.37 -9.51
N TRP A 88 2.72 -8.98 -8.34
CA TRP A 88 1.64 -8.00 -8.20
C TRP A 88 2.22 -6.60 -8.13
N LEU A 89 2.19 -5.88 -9.25
CA LEU A 89 2.80 -4.56 -9.37
C LEU A 89 1.75 -3.47 -9.12
N ARG A 90 1.87 -2.78 -7.98
CA ARG A 90 0.98 -1.68 -7.58
C ARG A 90 1.50 -0.36 -8.15
N VAL A 91 1.16 -0.10 -9.40
CA VAL A 91 1.64 1.07 -10.15
C VAL A 91 0.92 2.32 -9.67
N GLY A 92 1.67 3.31 -9.19
CA GLY A 92 1.10 4.58 -8.73
C GLY A 92 0.05 4.36 -7.65
N TYR A 93 0.42 3.56 -6.64
CA TYR A 93 -0.45 3.19 -5.52
C TYR A 93 -1.00 4.43 -4.80
N GLU A 94 -2.18 4.27 -4.20
CA GLU A 94 -2.91 5.34 -3.49
C GLU A 94 -3.17 6.55 -4.39
N PHE A 95 -3.77 6.30 -5.56
CA PHE A 95 -3.97 7.30 -6.61
C PHE A 95 -4.83 8.50 -6.18
N ASP A 96 -5.72 8.28 -5.21
CA ASP A 96 -6.64 9.26 -4.64
C ASP A 96 -6.11 9.91 -3.37
N GLY A 97 -4.92 9.53 -2.88
CA GLY A 97 -4.28 10.09 -1.70
C GLY A 97 -3.71 11.49 -1.96
N SER A 98 -4.09 12.47 -1.12
CA SER A 98 -3.62 13.88 -1.23
C SER A 98 -2.11 14.05 -1.04
N TRP A 99 -1.45 13.07 -0.43
CA TRP A 99 0.00 13.03 -0.22
C TRP A 99 0.80 12.61 -1.46
N ASN A 100 0.14 12.11 -2.51
CA ASN A 100 0.79 11.74 -3.77
C ASN A 100 0.67 12.87 -4.79
N VAL A 101 1.63 13.80 -4.76
CA VAL A 101 1.68 14.96 -5.67
C VAL A 101 1.80 14.50 -7.13
N GLY A 102 1.07 15.17 -8.01
CA GLY A 102 1.02 14.94 -9.46
C GLY A 102 -0.18 14.10 -9.89
N TYR A 103 -0.78 13.31 -9.00
CA TYR A 103 -1.92 12.44 -9.33
C TYR A 103 -3.24 13.19 -9.49
N GLU A 104 -3.30 14.45 -9.04
CA GLU A 104 -4.40 15.37 -9.35
C GLU A 104 -4.53 15.62 -10.87
N ASN A 105 -3.46 15.43 -11.64
CA ASN A 105 -3.52 15.37 -13.09
C ASN A 105 -3.87 13.95 -13.54
N GLN A 106 -5.16 13.63 -13.46
CA GLN A 106 -5.75 12.34 -13.81
C GLN A 106 -5.36 11.84 -15.21
N GLU A 107 -5.36 12.71 -16.22
CA GLU A 107 -4.97 12.36 -17.59
C GLU A 107 -3.51 11.88 -17.63
N ARG A 108 -2.60 12.58 -16.94
CA ARG A 108 -1.18 12.21 -16.88
C ARG A 108 -0.94 10.98 -16.03
N TYR A 109 -1.64 10.82 -14.91
CA TYR A 109 -1.60 9.60 -14.11
C TYR A 109 -2.00 8.38 -14.95
N ILE A 110 -3.13 8.44 -15.66
CA ILE A 110 -3.61 7.35 -16.52
C ILE A 110 -2.60 7.06 -17.64
N ALA A 111 -2.11 8.09 -18.34
CA ALA A 111 -1.14 7.92 -19.41
C ALA A 111 0.18 7.30 -18.90
N ALA A 112 0.62 7.69 -17.70
CA ALA A 112 1.79 7.16 -17.04
C ALA A 112 1.62 5.68 -16.67
N TYR A 113 0.49 5.33 -16.03
CA TYR A 113 0.13 3.96 -15.69
C TYR A 113 0.15 3.07 -16.94
N ARG A 114 -0.56 3.47 -18.00
CA ARG A 114 -0.63 2.73 -19.26
C ARG A 114 0.73 2.53 -19.90
N ARG A 115 1.58 3.57 -19.92
CA ARG A 115 2.92 3.46 -20.49
C ARG A 115 3.79 2.41 -19.78
N ILE A 116 3.72 2.34 -18.46
CA ILE A 116 4.46 1.34 -17.68
C ILE A 116 3.98 -0.07 -18.05
N VAL A 117 2.67 -0.29 -18.04
CA VAL A 117 2.05 -1.58 -18.42
C VAL A 117 2.43 -1.98 -19.85
N ASP A 118 2.27 -1.07 -20.81
CA ASP A 118 2.59 -1.32 -22.22
C ASP A 118 4.08 -1.60 -22.41
N GLY A 119 4.95 -0.88 -21.71
CA GLY A 119 6.40 -1.10 -21.77
C GLY A 119 6.82 -2.45 -21.19
N LEU A 120 6.21 -2.89 -20.09
CA LEU A 120 6.45 -4.21 -19.50
C LEU A 120 5.94 -5.34 -20.41
N ARG A 121 4.73 -5.21 -20.95
CA ARG A 121 4.16 -6.14 -21.94
C ARG A 121 5.01 -6.22 -23.21
N ALA A 122 5.46 -5.09 -23.74
CA ALA A 122 6.33 -5.03 -24.92
C ALA A 122 7.71 -5.66 -24.66
N ALA A 123 8.18 -5.64 -23.41
CA ALA A 123 9.40 -6.33 -23.00
C ALA A 123 9.21 -7.85 -22.81
N GLY A 124 8.00 -8.37 -23.00
CA GLY A 124 7.69 -9.81 -22.89
C GLY A 124 7.51 -10.30 -21.46
N VAL A 125 7.24 -9.41 -20.51
CA VAL A 125 6.92 -9.78 -19.13
C VAL A 125 5.50 -10.34 -19.07
N ASP A 126 5.37 -11.62 -18.73
CA ASP A 126 4.11 -12.37 -18.71
C ASP A 126 3.70 -12.86 -17.30
N ASN A 127 4.58 -12.74 -16.31
CA ASN A 127 4.33 -13.10 -14.91
C ASN A 127 3.90 -11.92 -14.03
N THR A 128 3.29 -10.88 -14.60
CA THR A 128 2.86 -9.67 -13.84
C THR A 128 1.36 -9.47 -13.87
N GLU A 129 0.80 -9.15 -12.72
CA GLU A 129 -0.57 -8.66 -12.55
C GLU A 129 -0.53 -7.22 -12.02
N TYR A 130 -1.28 -6.31 -12.64
CA TYR A 130 -1.25 -4.88 -12.35
C TYR A 130 -2.35 -4.50 -11.35
N VAL A 131 -1.94 -3.87 -10.24
CA VAL A 131 -2.83 -3.46 -9.15
C VAL A 131 -3.05 -1.94 -9.22
N TRP A 132 -4.30 -1.50 -9.26
CA TRP A 132 -4.72 -0.10 -9.18
C TRP A 132 -5.33 0.16 -7.80
N GLN A 133 -4.56 0.81 -6.93
CA GLN A 133 -4.84 0.87 -5.49
C GLN A 133 -5.33 2.26 -5.04
N SER A 134 -6.50 2.30 -4.40
CA SER A 134 -6.98 3.46 -3.65
C SER A 134 -6.43 3.46 -2.23
N ALA A 135 -6.17 4.65 -1.69
CA ALA A 135 -5.86 4.89 -0.29
C ALA A 135 -7.00 4.52 0.65
N ALA A 136 -8.24 4.51 0.16
CA ALA A 136 -9.46 4.22 0.91
C ALA A 136 -9.55 4.97 2.26
N SER A 137 -9.06 6.21 2.30
CA SER A 137 -8.81 6.98 3.52
C SER A 137 -9.68 8.24 3.59
N PRO A 138 -10.22 8.61 4.78
CA PRO A 138 -10.96 9.86 4.95
C PRO A 138 -10.12 11.12 4.67
N LEU A 139 -8.79 11.00 4.65
CA LEU A 139 -7.89 12.09 4.28
C LEU A 139 -8.06 12.54 2.82
N THR A 140 -8.71 11.73 1.97
CA THR A 140 -9.02 12.08 0.58
C THR A 140 -10.24 13.00 0.46
N ASP A 141 -10.92 13.31 1.57
CA ASP A 141 -12.14 14.13 1.64
C ASP A 141 -11.99 15.38 2.54
N LEU A 142 -10.78 15.71 2.99
CA LEU A 142 -10.57 16.89 3.85
C LEU A 142 -10.56 18.21 3.06
N ASP A 143 -10.83 19.32 3.74
CA ASP A 143 -10.84 20.63 3.08
C ASP A 143 -9.49 20.92 2.41
N GLY A 144 -9.56 21.44 1.17
CA GLY A 144 -8.38 21.67 0.33
C GLY A 144 -7.98 20.49 -0.57
N TYR A 145 -8.56 19.30 -0.36
CA TYR A 145 -8.44 18.18 -1.29
C TYR A 145 -9.66 17.26 -1.20
N ARG A 146 -10.41 17.19 -2.30
CA ARG A 146 -11.49 16.21 -2.44
C ARG A 146 -11.18 15.33 -3.63
N ALA A 147 -10.97 14.05 -3.38
CA ALA A 147 -10.89 13.08 -4.44
C ALA A 147 -12.19 13.13 -5.26
N GLY A 148 -12.05 13.30 -6.58
CA GLY A 148 -13.11 13.10 -7.56
C GLY A 148 -13.59 11.64 -7.63
N GLU A 149 -14.24 11.29 -8.73
CA GLU A 149 -14.82 9.95 -8.88
C GLU A 149 -13.74 8.92 -9.23
N LEU A 150 -13.84 7.70 -8.70
CA LEU A 150 -12.89 6.61 -8.97
C LEU A 150 -12.61 6.41 -10.47
N ALA A 151 -13.64 6.57 -11.30
CA ALA A 151 -13.56 6.42 -12.76
C ALA A 151 -12.59 7.43 -13.41
N GLU A 152 -12.34 8.58 -12.80
CA GLU A 152 -11.48 9.63 -13.35
C GLU A 152 -9.98 9.25 -13.32
N TRP A 153 -9.57 8.36 -12.42
CA TRP A 153 -8.20 7.82 -12.38
C TRP A 153 -8.06 6.43 -13.02
N TYR A 154 -9.17 5.82 -13.46
CA TYR A 154 -9.16 4.42 -13.87
C TYR A 154 -8.47 4.25 -15.25
N PRO A 155 -7.37 3.50 -15.36
CA PRO A 155 -6.65 3.36 -16.62
C PRO A 155 -7.33 2.39 -17.60
N GLY A 156 -8.44 1.74 -17.21
CA GLY A 156 -9.26 0.87 -18.04
C GLY A 156 -9.05 -0.62 -17.78
N ASP A 157 -10.06 -1.44 -18.09
CA ASP A 157 -10.10 -2.87 -17.77
C ASP A 157 -8.94 -3.65 -18.40
N GLU A 158 -8.40 -3.21 -19.54
CA GLU A 158 -7.27 -3.85 -20.22
C GLU A 158 -5.92 -3.60 -19.52
N TYR A 159 -5.86 -2.64 -18.60
CA TYR A 159 -4.65 -2.23 -17.91
C TYR A 159 -4.61 -2.64 -16.43
N VAL A 160 -5.75 -3.02 -15.86
CA VAL A 160 -5.88 -3.36 -14.44
C VAL A 160 -6.30 -4.81 -14.29
N ASP A 161 -5.52 -5.58 -13.54
CA ASP A 161 -5.86 -6.95 -13.15
C ASP A 161 -6.53 -6.98 -11.78
N TRP A 162 -6.12 -6.10 -10.86
CA TRP A 162 -6.63 -6.00 -9.50
C TRP A 162 -6.98 -4.57 -9.09
N VAL A 163 -8.08 -4.42 -8.36
CA VAL A 163 -8.33 -3.19 -7.59
C VAL A 163 -7.71 -3.35 -6.20
N GLY A 164 -7.04 -2.32 -5.69
CA GLY A 164 -6.40 -2.32 -4.38
C GLY A 164 -7.07 -1.35 -3.41
N ILE A 165 -7.03 -1.68 -2.12
CA ILE A 165 -7.34 -0.75 -1.01
C ILE A 165 -6.25 -0.78 0.06
N SER A 166 -6.01 0.36 0.70
CA SER A 166 -5.27 0.44 1.97
C SER A 166 -6.23 0.35 3.17
N TYR A 167 -5.85 -0.39 4.22
CA TYR A 167 -6.65 -0.60 5.43
C TYR A 167 -5.78 -0.34 6.68
N PHE A 168 -5.93 0.84 7.28
CA PHE A 168 -5.15 1.23 8.46
C PHE A 168 -6.02 1.60 9.65
N LEU A 169 -7.02 2.45 9.43
CA LEU A 169 -7.90 2.97 10.47
C LEU A 169 -9.06 2.02 10.79
N HIS A 170 -9.69 2.22 11.95
CA HIS A 170 -10.97 1.57 12.24
C HIS A 170 -12.02 1.98 11.20
N LEU A 171 -12.91 1.07 10.82
CA LEU A 171 -13.89 1.28 9.75
C LEU A 171 -14.81 2.50 9.97
N ASP A 172 -15.07 2.84 11.23
CA ASP A 172 -15.90 3.98 11.64
C ASP A 172 -15.13 5.25 12.00
N GLU A 173 -13.80 5.28 11.80
CA GLU A 173 -12.95 6.43 12.16
C GLU A 173 -13.44 7.72 11.52
N LYS A 174 -13.35 8.83 12.27
CA LYS A 174 -13.79 10.16 11.81
C LYS A 174 -12.73 11.21 12.16
N PRO A 175 -12.39 12.11 11.22
CA PRO A 175 -11.59 13.28 11.55
C PRO A 175 -12.24 14.09 12.69
N ARG A 176 -11.45 14.49 13.70
CA ARG A 176 -11.86 15.34 14.83
C ARG A 176 -11.51 16.82 14.62
N VAL A 177 -11.23 17.19 13.38
CA VAL A 177 -10.99 18.58 12.96
C VAL A 177 -12.25 19.16 12.33
N ALA A 178 -12.38 20.49 12.37
CA ALA A 178 -13.45 21.17 11.66
C ALA A 178 -13.23 21.04 10.15
N THR A 179 -14.24 20.58 9.44
CA THR A 179 -14.26 20.49 7.97
C THR A 179 -15.49 21.23 7.43
N GLU A 180 -15.40 21.76 6.21
CA GLU A 180 -16.53 22.41 5.52
C GLU A 180 -17.65 21.42 5.20
N HIS A 181 -17.31 20.13 5.07
CA HIS A 181 -18.22 19.03 4.74
C HIS A 181 -17.91 17.81 5.61
N GLU A 182 -18.90 16.96 5.91
CA GLU A 182 -18.64 15.71 6.64
C GLU A 182 -17.83 14.74 5.75
N PRO A 183 -16.60 14.36 6.13
CA PRO A 183 -15.78 13.43 5.36
C PRO A 183 -16.38 12.03 5.38
N ARG A 184 -16.19 11.24 4.30
CA ARG A 184 -16.62 9.84 4.30
C ARG A 184 -15.80 9.04 5.34
N GLN A 185 -16.48 8.13 6.03
CA GLN A 185 -15.83 7.14 6.91
C GLN A 185 -15.16 6.04 6.07
N PRO A 186 -14.10 5.38 6.58
CA PRO A 186 -13.38 4.34 5.83
C PRO A 186 -14.30 3.27 5.24
N TYR A 187 -15.32 2.79 5.98
CA TYR A 187 -16.24 1.77 5.45
C TYR A 187 -17.00 2.23 4.19
N ARG A 188 -17.35 3.52 4.07
CA ARG A 188 -18.06 4.05 2.90
C ARG A 188 -17.15 4.11 1.68
N ILE A 189 -15.91 4.55 1.89
CA ILE A 189 -14.91 4.66 0.82
C ILE A 189 -14.54 3.26 0.33
N ILE A 190 -14.29 2.32 1.26
CA ILE A 190 -14.04 0.91 0.94
C ILE A 190 -15.24 0.32 0.18
N GLU A 191 -16.48 0.51 0.65
CA GLU A 191 -17.68 0.01 -0.04
C GLU A 191 -17.77 0.53 -1.49
N GLU A 192 -17.42 1.79 -1.72
CA GLU A 192 -17.38 2.39 -3.05
C GLU A 192 -16.35 1.70 -3.96
N VAL A 193 -15.12 1.50 -3.48
CA VAL A 193 -14.07 0.80 -4.23
C VAL A 193 -14.44 -0.65 -4.50
N LEU A 194 -15.04 -1.36 -3.52
CA LEU A 194 -15.52 -2.73 -3.70
C LEU A 194 -16.64 -2.82 -4.73
N ARG A 195 -17.58 -1.86 -4.76
CA ARG A 195 -18.62 -1.78 -5.80
C ARG A 195 -18.03 -1.51 -7.18
N PHE A 196 -17.04 -0.62 -7.26
CA PHE A 196 -16.32 -0.35 -8.51
C PHE A 196 -15.65 -1.62 -9.03
N ALA A 197 -14.92 -2.35 -8.18
CA ALA A 197 -14.27 -3.60 -8.55
C ALA A 197 -15.27 -4.63 -9.07
N ARG A 198 -16.42 -4.80 -8.39
CA ARG A 198 -17.50 -5.69 -8.86
C ARG A 198 -18.06 -5.28 -10.23
N LEU A 199 -18.28 -3.99 -10.46
CA LEU A 199 -18.78 -3.46 -11.73
C LEU A 199 -17.83 -3.77 -12.89
N HIS A 200 -16.53 -3.73 -12.63
CA HIS A 200 -15.46 -3.99 -13.60
C HIS A 200 -15.01 -5.47 -13.64
N GLY A 201 -15.63 -6.34 -12.82
CA GLY A 201 -15.28 -7.75 -12.75
C GLY A 201 -13.83 -8.01 -12.29
N LYS A 202 -13.28 -7.13 -11.44
CA LYS A 202 -11.90 -7.21 -10.96
C LYS A 202 -11.85 -7.74 -9.52
N PRO A 203 -10.94 -8.67 -9.18
CA PRO A 203 -10.70 -9.03 -7.79
C PRO A 203 -10.09 -7.85 -7.02
N VAL A 204 -10.27 -7.88 -5.69
CA VAL A 204 -9.75 -6.87 -4.77
C VAL A 204 -8.62 -7.45 -3.93
N MET A 205 -7.54 -6.68 -3.85
CA MET A 205 -6.44 -6.87 -2.92
C MET A 205 -6.55 -5.83 -1.80
N ILE A 206 -6.56 -6.27 -0.54
CA ILE A 206 -6.20 -5.38 0.56
C ILE A 206 -4.69 -5.24 0.50
N ALA A 207 -4.25 -4.21 -0.22
CA ALA A 207 -2.88 -4.04 -0.71
C ALA A 207 -1.94 -3.50 0.37
N GLU A 208 -2.49 -2.87 1.40
CA GLU A 208 -1.81 -2.47 2.62
C GLU A 208 -2.75 -2.73 3.80
N ALA A 209 -2.27 -3.41 4.84
CA ALA A 209 -3.01 -3.57 6.07
C ALA A 209 -2.07 -3.53 7.27
N SER A 210 -2.32 -2.62 8.21
CA SER A 210 -1.61 -2.58 9.49
C SER A 210 -2.43 -1.92 10.59
N PRO A 211 -2.39 -2.39 11.85
CA PRO A 211 -3.10 -1.80 12.97
C PRO A 211 -2.44 -0.47 13.39
N GLN A 212 -2.63 0.59 12.61
CA GLN A 212 -2.04 1.90 12.87
C GLN A 212 -2.44 2.40 14.25
N GLY A 213 -1.48 2.92 15.01
CA GLY A 213 -1.67 3.41 16.37
C GLY A 213 -1.55 2.31 17.44
N TYR A 214 -1.48 1.03 17.05
CA TYR A 214 -1.23 -0.07 17.97
C TYR A 214 0.26 -0.43 18.06
N ASP A 215 0.73 -0.69 19.28
CA ASP A 215 2.03 -1.29 19.56
C ASP A 215 1.80 -2.68 20.14
N LEU A 216 2.03 -3.72 19.33
CA LEU A 216 1.77 -5.10 19.72
C LEU A 216 2.74 -5.64 20.78
N ALA A 217 3.95 -5.08 20.85
CA ALA A 217 4.97 -5.48 21.82
C ALA A 217 4.70 -4.85 23.20
N ALA A 218 4.34 -3.57 23.22
CA ALA A 218 3.95 -2.86 24.43
C ALA A 218 2.52 -3.18 24.87
N GLY A 219 1.67 -3.68 23.97
CA GLY A 219 0.25 -3.90 24.21
C GLY A 219 -0.48 -2.59 24.46
N THR A 220 -0.30 -1.60 23.57
CA THR A 220 -0.91 -0.28 23.73
C THR A 220 -1.55 0.24 22.44
N HIS A 221 -2.47 1.20 22.58
CA HIS A 221 -2.92 2.07 21.50
C HIS A 221 -2.60 3.53 21.86
N GLY A 222 -1.95 4.26 20.96
CA GLY A 222 -1.63 5.68 21.11
C GLY A 222 -2.35 6.53 20.07
N ASN A 223 -2.42 7.83 20.31
CA ASN A 223 -3.01 8.76 19.36
C ASN A 223 -2.24 8.72 18.03
N ILE A 224 -2.93 8.49 16.91
CA ILE A 224 -2.34 8.44 15.57
C ILE A 224 -1.89 9.85 15.15
N ALA A 225 -2.79 10.82 15.19
CA ALA A 225 -2.51 12.19 14.79
C ALA A 225 -3.60 13.18 15.24
N PRO A 226 -3.30 14.50 15.29
CA PRO A 226 -4.26 15.52 15.73
C PRO A 226 -5.56 15.54 14.93
N VAL A 227 -5.49 15.11 13.67
CA VAL A 227 -6.68 14.98 12.81
C VAL A 227 -7.62 13.87 13.30
N TRP A 228 -7.14 12.86 14.01
CA TRP A 228 -7.90 11.69 14.44
C TRP A 228 -8.26 11.74 15.92
N ASP A 229 -7.28 11.89 16.80
CA ASP A 229 -7.44 11.52 18.21
C ASP A 229 -6.57 12.29 19.20
N GLY A 230 -5.57 13.04 18.74
CA GLY A 230 -4.76 13.93 19.59
C GLY A 230 -3.32 14.06 19.13
N PRO A 231 -2.42 14.65 19.94
CA PRO A 231 -0.99 14.72 19.60
C PRO A 231 -0.40 13.33 19.29
N GLN A 232 0.32 13.21 18.18
CA GLN A 232 0.87 11.94 17.67
C GLN A 232 1.68 11.22 18.76
N GLY A 233 1.44 9.94 18.96
CA GLY A 233 2.12 9.09 19.94
C GLY A 233 1.75 9.40 21.40
N GLY A 234 0.86 10.36 21.64
CA GLY A 234 0.31 10.72 22.95
C GLY A 234 -0.75 9.75 23.46
N ASP A 235 -1.16 9.95 24.72
CA ASP A 235 -2.25 9.23 25.40
C ASP A 235 -2.25 7.70 25.24
N ARG A 236 -1.07 7.06 25.25
CA ARG A 236 -0.95 5.61 25.09
C ARG A 236 -1.73 4.86 26.19
N VAL A 237 -2.73 4.09 25.78
CA VAL A 237 -3.60 3.27 26.64
C VAL A 237 -3.18 1.81 26.58
N PRO A 238 -2.97 1.12 27.72
CA PRO A 238 -2.70 -0.32 27.75
C PRO A 238 -3.94 -1.14 27.36
N LEU A 239 -3.72 -2.19 26.56
CA LEU A 239 -4.74 -3.09 26.05
C LEU A 239 -4.30 -4.55 26.20
N THR A 240 -5.25 -5.46 26.42
CA THR A 240 -4.98 -6.89 26.30
C THR A 240 -4.93 -7.31 24.83
N PRO A 241 -4.25 -8.43 24.49
CA PRO A 241 -4.26 -8.96 23.13
C PRO A 241 -5.67 -9.19 22.56
N GLU A 242 -6.64 -9.59 23.39
CA GLU A 242 -8.05 -9.74 23.00
C GLU A 242 -8.68 -8.41 22.59
N GLN A 243 -8.37 -7.33 23.32
CA GLN A 243 -8.86 -5.99 23.00
C GLN A 243 -8.25 -5.45 21.71
N ILE A 244 -6.96 -5.71 21.47
CA ILE A 244 -6.31 -5.38 20.19
C ILE A 244 -6.94 -6.18 19.05
N TRP A 245 -7.16 -7.49 19.24
CA TRP A 245 -7.85 -8.31 18.25
C TRP A 245 -9.23 -7.76 17.90
N ALA A 246 -10.04 -7.48 18.92
CA ALA A 246 -11.39 -6.94 18.74
C ALA A 246 -11.38 -5.55 18.11
N GLY A 247 -10.37 -4.73 18.39
CA GLY A 247 -10.28 -3.35 17.91
C GLY A 247 -9.89 -3.20 16.44
N TRP A 248 -9.11 -4.13 15.87
CA TRP A 248 -8.61 -3.97 14.50
C TRP A 248 -8.67 -5.23 13.64
N TYR A 249 -8.21 -6.37 14.17
CA TYR A 249 -8.12 -7.62 13.40
C TYR A 249 -9.49 -8.24 13.10
N ALA A 250 -10.38 -8.31 14.10
CA ALA A 250 -11.72 -8.84 13.89
C ALA A 250 -12.49 -8.05 12.80
N PRO A 251 -12.55 -6.70 12.85
CA PRO A 251 -13.16 -5.91 11.78
C PRO A 251 -12.54 -6.15 10.38
N LEU A 252 -11.22 -6.32 10.29
CA LEU A 252 -10.55 -6.66 9.02
C LEU A 252 -11.04 -7.99 8.46
N PHE A 253 -11.06 -9.05 9.29
CA PHE A 253 -11.51 -10.37 8.83
C PHE A 253 -13.02 -10.40 8.55
N GLU A 254 -13.84 -9.69 9.33
CA GLU A 254 -15.28 -9.52 9.06
C GLU A 254 -15.52 -8.83 7.70
N LEU A 255 -14.73 -7.79 7.37
CA LEU A 255 -14.78 -7.14 6.05
C LEU A 255 -14.42 -8.13 4.93
N MET A 256 -13.36 -8.91 5.12
CA MET A 256 -12.90 -9.91 4.14
C MET A 256 -13.92 -11.02 3.91
N GLU A 257 -14.53 -11.52 4.98
CA GLU A 257 -15.58 -12.56 4.93
C GLU A 257 -16.86 -12.04 4.27
N ALA A 258 -17.32 -10.84 4.66
CA ALA A 258 -18.52 -10.22 4.10
C ALA A 258 -18.38 -9.89 2.61
N ASN A 259 -17.15 -9.78 2.11
CA ASN A 259 -16.84 -9.48 0.71
C ASN A 259 -16.01 -10.60 0.06
N ALA A 260 -16.19 -11.84 0.52
CA ALA A 260 -15.54 -13.02 -0.02
C ALA A 260 -15.99 -13.36 -1.45
N ASP A 261 -16.81 -12.55 -2.11
CA ASP A 261 -17.07 -12.62 -3.55
C ASP A 261 -16.02 -11.86 -4.38
N VAL A 262 -15.40 -10.82 -3.82
CA VAL A 262 -14.48 -9.92 -4.55
C VAL A 262 -13.11 -9.77 -3.89
N ILE A 263 -12.99 -9.80 -2.56
CA ILE A 263 -11.70 -9.74 -1.87
C ILE A 263 -10.99 -11.09 -1.99
N ARG A 264 -9.77 -11.07 -2.51
CA ARG A 264 -9.01 -12.27 -2.91
C ARG A 264 -7.56 -12.26 -2.44
N ALA A 265 -7.06 -11.16 -1.90
CA ALA A 265 -5.70 -11.05 -1.37
C ALA A 265 -5.61 -10.08 -0.18
N LEU A 266 -4.68 -10.35 0.73
CA LEU A 266 -4.31 -9.49 1.86
C LEU A 266 -2.78 -9.38 1.94
N ALA A 267 -2.28 -8.15 1.92
CA ALA A 267 -0.89 -7.81 2.22
C ALA A 267 -0.81 -7.14 3.60
N TYR A 268 -0.51 -7.94 4.62
CA TYR A 268 -0.33 -7.47 5.98
C TYR A 268 1.09 -6.93 6.19
N ILE A 269 1.21 -5.67 6.57
CA ILE A 269 2.49 -5.02 6.82
C ILE A 269 2.91 -5.35 8.25
N ASN A 270 3.86 -6.28 8.37
CA ASN A 270 4.38 -6.84 9.61
C ASN A 270 5.77 -6.24 9.94
N CYS A 271 5.82 -5.03 10.48
CA CYS A 271 7.07 -4.36 10.78
C CYS A 271 7.00 -3.58 12.10
N HIS A 272 8.17 -3.20 12.60
CA HIS A 272 8.27 -2.24 13.70
C HIS A 272 8.36 -0.85 13.06
N TRP A 273 7.24 -0.13 13.02
CA TRP A 273 7.19 1.19 12.38
C TRP A 273 8.02 2.19 13.17
N ASP A 274 7.90 2.15 14.50
CA ASP A 274 8.52 3.10 15.46
C ASP A 274 10.05 3.22 15.39
N VAL A 275 10.72 2.35 14.62
CA VAL A 275 12.20 2.33 14.46
C VAL A 275 12.65 2.64 13.03
N GLN A 276 11.75 3.11 12.18
CA GLN A 276 12.05 3.52 10.81
C GLN A 276 11.94 5.04 10.72
N ASP A 277 12.95 5.69 10.16
CA ASP A 277 13.13 7.16 10.22
C ASP A 277 11.91 7.98 9.74
N LEU A 278 11.07 7.44 8.86
CA LEU A 278 9.87 8.14 8.37
C LEU A 278 8.72 8.10 9.37
N TRP A 279 8.70 7.09 10.24
CA TRP A 279 7.59 6.76 11.14
C TRP A 279 7.96 6.86 12.63
N ASP A 280 9.21 7.16 12.96
CA ASP A 280 9.71 7.27 14.32
C ASP A 280 9.35 8.62 14.97
N ALA A 281 9.73 8.79 16.25
CA ALA A 281 9.49 10.02 16.97
C ALA A 281 10.31 11.19 16.36
N PRO A 282 9.72 12.38 16.13
CA PRO A 282 8.52 12.90 16.77
C PRO A 282 7.20 12.65 16.00
N TYR A 283 7.15 11.63 15.15
CA TYR A 283 5.96 11.16 14.43
C TYR A 283 5.43 12.18 13.43
N GLU A 284 6.31 12.76 12.62
CA GLU A 284 5.93 13.77 11.63
C GLU A 284 4.90 13.25 10.62
N GLN A 285 4.93 11.94 10.33
CA GLN A 285 3.98 11.25 9.46
C GLN A 285 2.87 10.49 10.22
N GLY A 286 2.58 10.92 11.46
CA GLY A 286 1.65 10.22 12.35
C GLY A 286 2.33 9.08 13.10
N TYR A 287 1.66 8.60 14.16
CA TYR A 287 2.11 7.47 14.96
C TYR A 287 1.58 6.15 14.38
N TRP A 288 2.48 5.21 14.09
CA TRP A 288 2.16 3.94 13.44
C TRP A 288 2.25 2.74 14.38
N GLY A 289 3.28 2.68 15.23
CA GLY A 289 3.44 1.67 16.28
C GLY A 289 4.29 0.46 15.89
N ASP A 290 3.89 -0.74 16.34
CA ASP A 290 4.59 -2.01 16.07
C ASP A 290 3.56 -3.06 15.68
N SER A 291 3.57 -3.50 14.43
CA SER A 291 2.60 -4.45 13.87
C SER A 291 3.14 -5.88 13.74
N ARG A 292 4.33 -6.16 14.30
CA ARG A 292 4.95 -7.49 14.21
C ARG A 292 4.16 -8.54 14.97
N LEU A 293 3.47 -9.44 14.28
CA LEU A 293 2.70 -10.52 14.91
C LEU A 293 3.57 -11.37 15.84
N GLN A 294 4.83 -11.64 15.47
CA GLN A 294 5.73 -12.50 16.23
C GLN A 294 6.09 -11.99 17.64
N VAL A 295 5.86 -10.71 17.95
CA VAL A 295 6.08 -10.18 19.30
C VAL A 295 4.90 -10.45 20.24
N ASN A 296 3.77 -10.91 19.72
CA ASN A 296 2.56 -11.22 20.46
C ASN A 296 2.00 -12.60 20.07
N PRO A 297 2.38 -13.69 20.77
CA PRO A 297 2.01 -15.06 20.40
C PRO A 297 0.50 -15.30 20.26
N TYR A 298 -0.31 -14.66 21.10
CA TYR A 298 -1.77 -14.75 21.03
C TYR A 298 -2.29 -14.23 19.69
N LEU A 299 -1.86 -13.03 19.28
CA LEU A 299 -2.29 -12.42 18.03
C LEU A 299 -1.73 -13.19 16.82
N ALA A 300 -0.50 -13.68 16.88
CA ALA A 300 0.09 -14.49 15.82
C ALA A 300 -0.68 -15.80 15.57
N GLU A 301 -1.02 -16.55 16.63
CA GLU A 301 -1.80 -17.77 16.53
C GLU A 301 -3.19 -17.49 15.96
N ARG A 302 -3.86 -16.46 16.48
CA ARG A 302 -5.20 -16.10 16.07
C ARG A 302 -5.28 -15.57 14.64
N PHE A 303 -4.29 -14.78 14.21
CA PHE A 303 -4.16 -14.31 12.83
C PHE A 303 -3.96 -15.48 11.87
N SER A 304 -3.08 -16.42 12.21
CA SER A 304 -2.83 -17.63 11.41
C SER A 304 -4.11 -18.45 11.23
N ALA A 305 -4.85 -18.69 12.33
CA ALA A 305 -6.11 -19.42 12.29
C ALA A 305 -7.18 -18.71 11.43
N ALA A 306 -7.27 -17.38 11.51
CA ALA A 306 -8.20 -16.59 10.70
C ALA A 306 -7.84 -16.63 9.20
N ILE A 307 -6.55 -16.58 8.84
CA ILE A 307 -6.10 -16.73 7.46
C ILE A 307 -6.39 -18.13 6.93
N GLU A 308 -6.16 -19.18 7.72
CA GLU A 308 -6.49 -20.55 7.34
C GLU A 308 -7.99 -20.71 7.08
N ALA A 309 -8.83 -20.20 7.99
CA ALA A 309 -10.28 -20.22 7.83
C ALA A 309 -10.74 -19.45 6.58
N TRP A 310 -10.20 -18.26 6.34
CA TRP A 310 -10.50 -17.45 5.16
C TRP A 310 -10.11 -18.15 3.86
N ARG A 311 -8.92 -18.79 3.82
CA ARG A 311 -8.44 -19.55 2.65
C ARG A 311 -9.25 -20.81 2.37
N SER A 312 -9.77 -21.47 3.40
CA SER A 312 -10.62 -22.65 3.23
C SER A 312 -12.01 -22.31 2.67
N GLY A 313 -12.43 -21.04 2.75
CA GLY A 313 -13.77 -20.58 2.41
C GLY A 313 -14.87 -21.19 3.30
N PRO A 314 -16.11 -20.67 3.21
CA PRO A 314 -17.30 -21.45 3.51
C PRO A 314 -17.62 -22.50 2.43
#